data_AF-A0A317GU94-F1
#
_entry.id   AF-A0A317GU94-F1
#
_cell.length_a   1.000
_cell.length_b   1.000
_cell.length_c   1.000
_cell.angle_alpha   90.00
_cell.angle_beta   90.00
_cell.angle_gamma   90.00
#
_symmetry.space_group_name_H-M   'P 1'
#
loop_
_entity.id
_entity.type
_entity.pdbx_description
1 polymer ?
#
loop_
_entity_poly.entity_id
_entity_poly.type
_entity_poly.pdbx_seq_one_letter_code
_entity_poly.pdbx_strand_id
1 'polypeptide(L)'
;MKKILLLVVLTTLISANTFSQGPAPKKYAEPPVQDKDFYLGKARKNNTVAWILVGSGTAFLVGGLVLYNNNAYPSGVGLDELNTGPAILCMAVGGAAIVSSIPLFVAGSKNKKKAESLAVNFQGQKVPQLSGSSMALRYVPSLSLKINF
;
A
#
# COMPACT_ATOMS: atom_id res chain seq x y z
N MET A 1 -9.71 -21.84 32.79
CA MET A 1 -9.39 -20.47 33.26
C MET A 1 -8.48 -19.71 32.29
N LYS A 2 -7.31 -20.24 31.88
CA LYS A 2 -6.38 -19.57 30.94
C LYS A 2 -7.00 -19.18 29.58
N LYS A 3 -7.90 -20.02 29.04
CA LYS A 3 -8.58 -19.77 27.74
C LYS A 3 -9.59 -18.61 27.79
N ILE A 4 -10.21 -18.39 28.95
CA ILE A 4 -11.17 -17.29 29.16
C ILE A 4 -10.41 -15.96 29.26
N LEU A 5 -9.27 -15.96 29.96
CA LEU A 5 -8.37 -14.82 30.05
C LEU A 5 -7.87 -14.36 28.67
N LEU A 6 -7.49 -15.31 27.81
CA LEU A 6 -7.03 -15.01 26.45
C LEU A 6 -8.14 -14.38 25.58
N LEU A 7 -9.38 -14.84 25.73
CA LEU A 7 -10.52 -14.32 24.97
C LEU A 7 -10.87 -12.88 25.38
N VAL A 8 -10.75 -12.55 26.67
CA VAL A 8 -10.96 -11.18 27.20
C VAL A 8 -9.85 -10.22 26.74
N VAL A 9 -8.60 -10.69 26.65
CA VAL A 9 -7.49 -9.87 26.14
C VAL A 9 -7.67 -9.59 24.64
N LEU A 10 -8.15 -10.57 23.87
CA LEU A 10 -8.37 -10.40 22.43
C LEU A 10 -9.51 -9.41 22.13
N THR A 11 -10.61 -9.46 22.89
CA THR A 11 -11.75 -8.55 22.68
C THR A 11 -11.44 -7.12 23.11
N THR A 12 -10.60 -6.92 24.13
CA THR A 12 -10.15 -5.59 24.56
C THR A 12 -9.14 -4.95 23.60
N LEU A 13 -8.28 -5.75 22.95
CA LEU A 13 -7.38 -5.25 21.90
C LEU A 13 -8.13 -4.83 20.63
N ILE A 14 -9.20 -5.52 20.28
CA ILE A 14 -10.03 -5.18 19.12
C ILE A 14 -10.85 -3.91 19.41
N SER A 15 -11.43 -3.77 20.61
CA SER A 15 -12.24 -2.60 20.97
C SER A 15 -11.42 -1.32 21.16
N ALA A 16 -10.17 -1.41 21.62
CA ALA A 16 -9.27 -0.26 21.72
C ALA A 16 -8.94 0.36 20.35
N ASN A 17 -9.01 -0.42 19.27
CA ASN A 17 -8.75 0.04 17.91
C ASN A 17 -10.02 0.47 17.14
N THR A 18 -11.22 0.20 17.69
CA THR A 18 -12.50 0.60 17.06
C THR A 18 -13.09 1.88 17.63
N PHE A 19 -12.51 2.46 18.69
CA PHE A 19 -12.72 3.88 19.00
C PHE A 19 -12.00 4.74 17.96
N SER A 20 -12.65 4.87 16.81
CA SER A 20 -12.46 5.98 15.90
C SER A 20 -12.72 7.26 16.69
N GLN A 21 -11.68 7.82 17.29
CA GLN A 21 -11.62 9.26 17.50
C GLN A 21 -11.80 9.87 16.11
N GLY A 22 -13.02 10.36 15.84
CA GLY A 22 -13.25 11.23 14.69
C GLY A 22 -12.18 12.31 14.76
N PRO A 23 -11.43 12.57 13.69
CA PRO A 23 -10.29 13.46 13.76
C PRO A 23 -10.74 14.77 14.38
N ALA A 24 -10.08 15.19 15.47
CA ALA A 24 -10.21 16.55 15.99
C ALA A 24 -10.19 17.51 14.78
N PRO A 25 -11.04 18.55 14.72
CA PRO A 25 -11.07 19.44 13.58
C PRO A 25 -9.66 19.98 13.38
N LYS A 26 -8.95 19.40 12.40
CA LYS A 26 -7.62 19.86 12.03
C LYS A 26 -7.84 21.33 11.70
N LYS A 27 -7.19 22.25 12.43
CA LYS A 27 -7.00 23.63 11.97
C LYS A 27 -6.78 23.53 10.47
N TYR A 28 -7.67 24.11 9.64
CA TYR A 28 -7.79 23.83 8.21
C TYR A 28 -6.41 23.79 7.54
N ALA A 29 -5.76 22.64 7.61
CA ALA A 29 -4.58 22.34 6.85
C ALA A 29 -5.19 22.17 5.48
N GLU A 30 -4.96 23.14 4.59
CA GLU A 30 -5.40 23.07 3.21
C GLU A 30 -5.18 21.63 2.76
N PRO A 31 -6.23 20.93 2.28
CA PRO A 31 -6.07 19.56 1.85
C PRO A 31 -4.87 19.53 0.91
N PRO A 32 -3.87 18.64 1.13
CA PRO A 32 -2.63 18.67 0.39
C PRO A 32 -2.99 18.76 -1.08
N VAL A 33 -2.50 19.83 -1.74
CA VAL A 33 -2.87 20.13 -3.12
C VAL A 33 -2.67 18.84 -3.91
N GLN A 34 -3.78 18.28 -4.40
CA GLN A 34 -3.78 17.00 -5.07
C GLN A 34 -3.29 17.18 -6.50
N ASP A 35 -2.05 17.62 -6.61
CA ASP A 35 -1.37 17.89 -7.86
C ASP A 35 -0.87 16.58 -8.49
N LYS A 36 -0.46 16.65 -9.75
CA LYS A 36 0.15 15.56 -10.50
C LYS A 36 1.25 14.86 -9.69
N ASP A 37 2.14 15.63 -9.07
CA ASP A 37 3.27 15.09 -8.32
C ASP A 37 2.84 14.32 -7.07
N PHE A 38 1.74 14.71 -6.44
CA PHE A 38 1.15 13.96 -5.33
C PHE A 38 0.70 12.55 -5.78
N TYR A 39 -0.01 12.47 -6.91
CA TYR A 39 -0.47 11.19 -7.46
C TYR A 39 0.69 10.34 -8.02
N LEU A 40 1.69 10.96 -8.63
CA LEU A 40 2.91 10.26 -9.08
C LEU A 40 3.71 9.70 -7.89
N GLY A 41 3.88 10.49 -6.82
CA GLY A 41 4.53 10.04 -5.59
C GLY A 41 3.81 8.83 -4.99
N LYS A 42 2.48 8.88 -4.92
CA LYS A 42 1.66 7.76 -4.42
C LYS A 42 1.75 6.52 -5.31
N ALA A 43 1.78 6.71 -6.63
CA ALA A 43 1.96 5.62 -7.57
C ALA A 43 3.32 4.93 -7.43
N ARG A 44 4.40 5.72 -7.31
CA ARG A 44 5.76 5.21 -7.11
C ARG A 44 5.86 4.42 -5.81
N LYS A 45 5.38 4.98 -4.69
CA LYS A 45 5.40 4.30 -3.39
C LYS A 45 4.67 2.96 -3.44
N ASN A 46 3.46 2.92 -3.99
CA ASN A 46 2.70 1.67 -4.10
C ASN A 46 3.41 0.63 -4.95
N ASN A 47 3.98 1.03 -6.09
CA ASN A 47 4.72 0.12 -6.96
C ASN A 47 6.01 -0.38 -6.29
N THR A 48 6.73 0.46 -5.56
CA THR A 48 7.93 0.05 -4.82
C THR A 48 7.59 -1.00 -3.77
N VAL A 49 6.54 -0.76 -2.96
CA VAL A 49 6.09 -1.74 -1.96
C VAL A 49 5.65 -3.04 -2.63
N ALA A 50 4.92 -2.96 -3.74
CA ALA A 50 4.48 -4.14 -4.48
C ALA A 50 5.67 -4.96 -5.01
N TRP A 51 6.69 -4.30 -5.58
CA TRP A 51 7.91 -4.97 -6.04
C TRP A 51 8.71 -5.62 -4.92
N ILE A 52 8.80 -4.99 -3.74
CA ILE A 52 9.43 -5.58 -2.56
C ILE A 52 8.67 -6.84 -2.14
N LEU A 53 7.33 -6.79 -2.16
CA LEU A 53 6.48 -7.91 -1.76
C LEU A 53 6.57 -9.08 -2.75
N VAL A 54 6.65 -8.79 -4.05
CA VAL A 54 6.91 -9.80 -5.08
C VAL A 54 8.31 -10.39 -4.90
N GLY A 55 9.35 -9.56 -4.81
CA GLY A 55 10.72 -10.03 -4.70
C GLY A 55 10.95 -10.89 -3.45
N SER A 56 10.45 -10.43 -2.29
CA SER A 56 10.49 -11.21 -1.06
C SER A 56 9.66 -12.49 -1.15
N GLY A 57 8.43 -12.42 -1.68
CA GLY A 57 7.56 -13.59 -1.85
C GLY A 57 8.16 -14.66 -2.77
N THR A 58 8.80 -14.25 -3.87
CA THR A 58 9.51 -15.16 -4.78
C THR A 58 10.69 -15.82 -4.08
N ALA A 59 11.47 -15.07 -3.28
CA ALA A 59 12.57 -15.64 -2.51
C ALA A 59 12.08 -16.70 -1.50
N PHE A 60 10.96 -16.44 -0.81
CA PHE A 60 10.34 -17.41 0.10
C PHE A 60 9.81 -18.66 -0.61
N LEU A 61 9.23 -18.52 -1.80
CA LEU A 61 8.78 -19.66 -2.61
C LEU A 61 9.96 -20.54 -3.05
N VAL A 62 11.01 -19.94 -3.61
CA VAL A 62 12.18 -20.69 -4.08
C VAL A 62 12.91 -21.33 -2.89
N GLY A 63 13.10 -20.59 -1.80
CA GLY A 63 13.70 -21.12 -0.58
C GLY A 63 12.90 -22.27 0.01
N GLY A 64 11.57 -22.15 0.05
CA GLY A 64 10.68 -23.23 0.49
C GLY A 64 10.75 -24.47 -0.41
N LEU A 65 10.87 -24.30 -1.73
CA LEU A 65 11.03 -25.42 -2.66
C LEU A 65 12.37 -26.16 -2.46
N VAL A 66 13.46 -25.41 -2.26
CA VAL A 66 14.78 -25.99 -1.98
C VAL A 66 14.77 -26.76 -0.65
N LEU A 67 14.19 -26.18 0.40
CA LEU A 67 14.04 -26.84 1.70
C LEU A 67 13.16 -28.09 1.60
N TYR A 68 12.09 -28.04 0.82
CA TYR A 68 11.22 -29.18 0.59
C TYR A 68 11.98 -30.33 -0.09
N ASN A 69 12.72 -30.04 -1.16
CA ASN A 69 13.50 -31.05 -1.89
C ASN A 69 14.62 -31.66 -1.04
N ASN A 70 15.31 -30.86 -0.23
CA ASN A 70 16.37 -31.34 0.66
C ASN A 70 15.83 -32.22 1.79
N ASN A 71 14.64 -31.93 2.31
CA ASN A 71 14.02 -32.73 3.36
C ASN A 71 13.25 -33.94 2.82
N ALA A 72 12.83 -33.93 1.55
CA ALA A 72 12.06 -35.00 0.94
C ALA A 72 12.91 -36.19 0.43
N TYR A 73 14.20 -35.97 0.17
CA TYR A 73 15.15 -37.02 -0.20
C TYR A 73 16.25 -37.14 0.87
N PRO A 74 15.97 -37.76 2.03
CA PRO A 74 17.02 -38.03 3.01
C PRO A 74 18.03 -38.99 2.38
N SER A 75 19.27 -38.52 2.23
CA SER A 75 20.43 -39.37 1.96
C SER A 75 20.71 -40.21 3.21
N GLY A 76 19.92 -41.27 3.38
CA GLY A 76 20.16 -42.36 4.32
C GLY A 76 20.07 -42.01 5.80
N VAL A 77 18.86 -41.91 6.35
CA VAL A 77 18.48 -42.35 7.72
C VAL A 77 16.97 -42.19 7.92
N GLY A 78 16.28 -43.26 8.32
CA GLY A 78 14.99 -43.26 9.03
C GLY A 78 13.78 -42.54 8.41
N LEU A 79 12.76 -43.30 8.02
CA LEU A 79 11.46 -42.84 7.52
C LEU A 79 10.57 -42.08 8.53
N ASP A 80 11.05 -41.73 9.72
CA ASP A 80 10.17 -41.38 10.85
C ASP A 80 9.95 -39.89 11.13
N GLU A 81 10.56 -38.94 10.40
CA GLU A 81 10.15 -37.53 10.53
C GLU A 81 10.56 -36.66 9.34
N LEU A 82 9.85 -36.78 8.22
CA LEU A 82 9.98 -35.87 7.08
C LEU A 82 9.37 -34.50 7.46
N ASN A 83 10.10 -33.66 8.21
CA ASN A 83 9.61 -32.36 8.67
C ASN A 83 9.59 -31.33 7.53
N THR A 84 8.55 -31.41 6.70
CA THR A 84 8.27 -30.50 5.57
C THR A 84 7.46 -29.27 5.98
N GLY A 85 6.99 -29.19 7.23
CA GLY A 85 6.16 -28.09 7.74
C GLY A 85 6.77 -26.70 7.53
N PRO A 86 8.07 -26.46 7.84
CA PRO A 86 8.72 -25.17 7.59
C PRO A 86 8.80 -24.80 6.11
N ALA A 87 9.01 -25.79 5.23
CA ALA A 87 9.08 -25.57 3.79
C ALA A 87 7.72 -25.17 3.21
N ILE A 88 6.65 -25.86 3.63
CA ILE A 88 5.28 -25.56 3.23
C ILE A 88 4.87 -24.17 3.74
N LEU A 89 5.22 -23.82 4.98
CA LEU A 89 4.97 -22.48 5.53
C LEU A 89 5.68 -21.39 4.74
N CYS A 90 6.96 -21.57 4.38
CA CYS A 90 7.70 -20.61 3.56
C CYS A 90 7.04 -20.43 2.18
N MET A 91 6.62 -21.51 1.53
CA MET A 91 5.92 -21.43 0.26
C MET A 91 4.56 -20.74 0.37
N ALA A 92 3.77 -21.06 1.40
CA ALA A 92 2.47 -20.45 1.62
C ALA A 92 2.57 -18.94 1.90
N VAL A 93 3.52 -18.53 2.75
CA VAL A 93 3.79 -17.10 3.04
C VAL A 93 4.29 -16.39 1.79
N GLY A 94 5.20 -17.01 1.03
CA GLY A 94 5.71 -16.46 -0.22
C GLY A 94 4.60 -16.26 -1.27
N GLY A 95 3.72 -17.26 -1.43
CA GLY A 95 2.55 -17.16 -2.31
C GLY A 95 1.57 -16.07 -1.87
N ALA A 96 1.25 -15.98 -0.58
CA ALA A 96 0.38 -14.95 -0.03
C ALA A 96 0.95 -13.53 -0.21
N ALA A 97 2.27 -13.36 -0.06
CA ALA A 97 2.97 -12.11 -0.32
C ALA A 97 2.83 -11.67 -1.80
N ILE A 98 2.95 -12.60 -2.74
CA ILE A 98 2.77 -12.29 -4.17
C ILE A 98 1.31 -11.90 -4.45
N VAL A 99 0.33 -12.65 -3.95
CA VAL A 99 -1.10 -12.34 -4.18
C VAL A 99 -1.48 -10.99 -3.59
N SER A 100 -1.01 -10.69 -2.37
CA SER A 100 -1.27 -9.40 -1.71
C SER A 100 -0.57 -8.20 -2.39
N SER A 101 0.40 -8.44 -3.29
CA SER A 101 1.01 -7.38 -4.09
C SER A 101 0.10 -6.87 -5.22
N ILE A 102 -0.86 -7.68 -5.69
CA ILE A 102 -1.72 -7.35 -6.84
C ILE A 102 -2.56 -6.09 -6.58
N PRO A 103 -3.29 -5.95 -5.45
CA PRO A 103 -4.01 -4.72 -5.14
C PRO A 103 -3.12 -3.47 -5.09
N LEU A 104 -1.84 -3.62 -4.69
CA LEU A 104 -0.89 -2.52 -4.63
C LEU A 104 -0.49 -2.04 -6.03
N PHE A 105 -0.23 -2.95 -6.98
CA PHE A 105 0.01 -2.61 -8.38
C PHE A 105 -1.19 -1.95 -9.04
N VAL A 106 -2.41 -2.44 -8.74
CA VAL A 106 -3.65 -1.84 -9.23
C VAL A 106 -3.82 -0.42 -8.68
N ALA A 107 -3.59 -0.22 -7.38
CA ALA A 107 -3.64 1.10 -6.76
C ALA A 107 -2.58 2.05 -7.34
N GLY A 108 -1.36 1.56 -7.58
CA GLY A 108 -0.30 2.31 -8.24
C GLY A 108 -0.69 2.75 -9.65
N SER A 109 -1.25 1.84 -10.46
CA SER A 109 -1.73 2.12 -11.82
C SER A 109 -2.89 3.13 -11.84
N LYS A 110 -3.84 3.01 -10.91
CA LYS A 110 -4.94 4.00 -10.77
C LYS A 110 -4.39 5.40 -10.46
N ASN A 111 -3.36 5.49 -9.60
CA ASN A 111 -2.75 6.78 -9.28
C ASN A 111 -1.95 7.36 -10.45
N LYS A 112 -1.30 6.54 -11.29
CA LYS A 112 -0.67 7.00 -12.53
C LYS A 112 -1.68 7.61 -13.49
N LYS A 113 -2.80 6.93 -13.73
CA LYS A 113 -3.90 7.45 -14.58
C LYS A 113 -4.45 8.77 -14.06
N LYS A 114 -4.59 8.93 -12.74
CA LYS A 114 -4.98 10.20 -12.12
C LYS A 114 -3.95 11.30 -12.37
N ALA A 115 -2.67 11.01 -12.22
CA ALA A 115 -1.60 11.96 -12.53
C ALA A 115 -1.59 12.36 -14.02
N GLU A 116 -1.82 11.42 -14.93
CA GLU A 116 -1.92 11.69 -16.37
C GLU A 116 -3.13 12.56 -16.69
N SER A 117 -4.30 12.30 -16.08
CA SER A 117 -5.49 13.15 -16.25
C SER A 117 -5.27 14.58 -15.74
N LEU A 118 -4.40 14.77 -14.74
CA LEU A 118 -4.01 16.10 -14.25
C LEU A 118 -2.91 16.75 -15.09
N ALA A 119 -2.12 15.96 -15.82
CA ALA A 119 -1.13 16.46 -16.78
C ALA A 119 -1.80 17.03 -18.03
N VAL A 120 -2.98 16.52 -18.41
CA VAL A 120 -3.81 17.07 -19.49
C VAL A 120 -4.63 18.27 -18.96
N ASN A 121 -3.94 19.37 -18.72
CA ASN A 121 -4.38 20.74 -19.01
C ASN A 121 -5.59 21.35 -18.27
N PHE A 122 -5.62 21.35 -16.94
CA PHE A 122 -6.34 22.35 -16.14
C PHE A 122 -5.61 22.60 -14.82
N GLN A 123 -4.47 23.30 -14.85
CA GLN A 123 -3.91 23.86 -13.63
C GLN A 123 -4.86 24.97 -13.20
N GLY A 124 -5.79 24.67 -12.31
CA GLY A 124 -6.63 25.73 -11.76
C GLY A 124 -5.73 26.68 -10.98
N GLN A 125 -5.55 27.88 -11.52
CA GLN A 125 -4.69 28.87 -10.91
C GLN A 125 -5.47 29.47 -9.75
N LYS A 126 -4.88 29.47 -8.54
CA LYS A 126 -5.44 30.20 -7.41
C LYS A 126 -5.28 31.70 -7.72
N VAL A 127 -6.31 32.30 -8.28
CA VAL A 127 -6.35 33.75 -8.50
C VAL A 127 -7.04 34.41 -7.32
N PRO A 128 -6.49 35.51 -6.77
CA PRO A 128 -7.18 36.29 -5.77
C PRO A 128 -8.43 36.89 -6.42
N GLN A 129 -9.60 36.49 -5.95
CA GLN A 129 -10.86 37.11 -6.35
C GLN A 129 -11.49 37.78 -5.13
N LEU A 130 -12.06 38.97 -5.34
CA LEU A 130 -12.88 39.62 -4.34
C LEU A 130 -14.16 38.81 -4.15
N SER A 131 -14.34 38.24 -2.97
CA SER A 131 -15.58 37.56 -2.57
C SER A 131 -16.18 38.35 -1.42
N GLY A 132 -17.11 39.25 -1.74
CA GLY A 132 -17.64 40.22 -0.79
C GLY A 132 -16.60 41.29 -0.41
N SER A 133 -16.40 41.53 0.88
CA SER A 133 -15.45 42.49 1.43
C SER A 133 -14.05 41.91 1.73
N SER A 134 -13.78 40.66 1.36
CA SER A 134 -12.51 39.97 1.60
C SER A 134 -11.92 39.41 0.31
N MET A 135 -10.59 39.42 0.22
CA MET A 135 -9.88 38.64 -0.81
C MET A 135 -9.98 37.16 -0.45
N ALA A 136 -10.50 36.36 -1.37
CA ALA A 136 -10.52 34.90 -1.26
C ALA A 136 -9.82 34.30 -2.49
N LEU A 137 -8.96 33.31 -2.27
CA LEU A 137 -8.32 32.58 -3.36
C LEU A 137 -9.36 31.64 -3.99
N ARG A 138 -9.72 31.89 -5.25
CA ARG A 138 -10.65 31.04 -5.99
C ARG A 138 -9.90 30.24 -7.05
N TYR A 139 -10.28 28.97 -7.20
CA TYR A 139 -9.71 28.08 -8.21
C TYR A 139 -10.40 28.38 -9.54
N VAL A 140 -9.66 28.92 -10.51
CA VAL A 140 -10.18 29.19 -11.86
C VAL A 140 -9.48 28.26 -12.84
N PRO A 141 -10.21 27.49 -13.68
CA PRO A 141 -9.58 26.63 -14.66
C PRO A 141 -8.73 27.47 -15.61
N SER A 142 -7.44 27.15 -15.73
CA SER A 142 -6.53 27.80 -16.68
C SER A 142 -5.85 26.78 -17.58
N LEU A 143 -5.65 27.18 -18.85
CA LEU A 143 -4.95 26.40 -19.86
C LEU A 143 -3.64 27.14 -20.17
N SER A 144 -2.50 26.54 -19.82
CA SER A 144 -1.18 27.14 -20.02
C SER A 144 -0.42 26.38 -21.10
N LEU A 145 0.00 27.08 -22.15
CA LEU A 145 0.74 26.52 -23.28
C LEU A 145 2.16 27.07 -23.26
N LYS A 146 3.15 26.20 -23.02
CA LYS A 146 4.57 26.56 -23.01
C LYS A 146 5.19 26.20 -24.36
N ILE A 147 5.58 27.22 -25.12
CA ILE A 147 6.32 27.07 -26.38
C ILE A 147 7.81 27.27 -26.06
N ASN A 148 8.66 26.29 -26.37
CA ASN A 148 10.12 26.45 -26.34
C ASN A 148 10.61 26.55 -27.79
N PHE A 149 11.49 27.52 -28.06
CA PHE A 149 12.24 27.65 -29.31
C PHE A 149 13.64 27.06 -29.14
#